data_AF-L9ZG31-F1
#
_entry.id   AF-L9ZG31-F1
#
_cell.length_a   1.000
_cell.length_b   1.000
_cell.length_c   1.000
_cell.angle_alpha   90.00
_cell.angle_beta   90.00
_cell.angle_gamma   90.00
#
_symmetry.space_group_name_H-M   'P 1'
#
loop_
_entity.id
_entity.type
_entity.pdbx_description
1 polymer ?
#
loop_
_entity_poly.entity_id
_entity_poly.type
_entity_poly.pdbx_seq_one_letter_code
_entity_poly.pdbx_strand_id
1 'polypeptide(L)'
;MSDSAHVGPIVFADAIARGQLVEHGEVVTFRVDDRTTGDTWWRESRLGEKQGDCRVEQIAAVDPSDDEALAPYRELSGFETVGDWQDAIRELNGAMDEGHLYRVTTV
;
A
#
# COMPACT_ATOMS: atom_id res chain seq x y z
N MET A 1 21.20 -4.80 21.53
CA MET A 1 21.67 -4.25 20.25
C MET A 1 20.64 -4.68 19.23
N SER A 2 19.65 -3.84 18.95
CA SER A 2 18.60 -4.18 17.99
C SER A 2 19.18 -4.01 16.60
N ASP A 3 19.26 -5.09 15.84
CA ASP A 3 19.47 -5.00 14.40
C ASP A 3 18.46 -3.98 13.85
N SER A 4 18.97 -2.95 13.19
CA SER A 4 18.15 -2.06 12.38
C SER A 4 17.58 -2.91 11.24
N ALA A 5 16.42 -3.52 11.46
CA ALA A 5 15.73 -4.32 10.45
C ALA A 5 15.63 -3.48 9.17
N HIS A 6 16.28 -3.94 8.10
CA HIS A 6 16.30 -3.23 6.83
C HIS A 6 14.88 -3.18 6.25
N VAL A 7 14.32 -1.97 6.12
CA VAL A 7 13.00 -1.76 5.52
C VAL A 7 13.18 -1.65 4.00
N GLY A 8 12.84 -2.73 3.28
CA GLY A 8 12.94 -2.77 1.82
C GLY A 8 11.99 -1.79 1.12
N PRO A 9 12.28 -1.42 -0.15
CA PRO A 9 11.47 -0.46 -0.87
C PRO A 9 10.04 -0.97 -1.11
N ILE A 10 9.09 -0.04 -1.14
CA ILE A 10 7.72 -0.34 -1.56
C ILE A 10 7.56 -0.18 -3.08
N VAL A 11 6.85 -1.11 -3.70
CA VAL A 11 6.54 -1.08 -5.14
C VAL A 11 5.08 -0.68 -5.32
N PHE A 12 4.84 0.45 -5.97
CA PHE A 12 3.50 0.88 -6.39
C PHE A 12 3.32 0.61 -7.88
N ALA A 13 2.95 -0.62 -8.23
CA ALA A 13 2.73 -1.03 -9.62
C ALA A 13 1.44 -0.44 -10.21
N ASP A 14 0.44 -0.19 -9.36
CA ASP A 14 -0.82 0.42 -9.74
C ASP A 14 -0.70 1.94 -9.89
N ALA A 15 -1.21 2.48 -11.00
CA ALA A 15 -1.07 3.89 -11.35
C ALA A 15 -1.94 4.81 -10.48
N ILE A 16 -3.09 4.32 -10.02
CA ILE A 16 -4.03 5.07 -9.17
C ILE A 16 -3.42 5.25 -7.79
N ALA A 17 -2.91 4.17 -7.18
CA ALA A 17 -2.23 4.25 -5.89
C ALA A 17 -0.96 5.12 -5.95
N ARG A 18 -0.22 5.11 -7.09
CA ARG A 18 0.90 6.04 -7.30
C ARG A 18 0.44 7.49 -7.34
N GLY A 19 -0.60 7.78 -8.14
CA GLY A 19 -1.17 9.12 -8.26
C GLY A 19 -1.55 9.67 -6.89
N GLN A 20 -2.26 8.88 -6.10
CA GLN A 20 -2.66 9.23 -4.73
C GLN A 20 -1.46 9.64 -3.85
N LEU A 21 -0.41 8.81 -3.81
CA LEU A 21 0.80 9.13 -3.01
C LEU A 21 1.49 10.40 -3.49
N VAL A 22 1.62 10.60 -4.81
CA VAL A 22 2.32 11.75 -5.39
C VAL A 22 1.54 13.05 -5.20
N GLU A 23 0.22 13.01 -5.38
CA GLU A 23 -0.64 14.19 -5.34
C GLU A 23 -0.99 14.61 -3.91
N HIS A 24 -1.20 13.65 -3.01
CA HIS A 24 -1.67 13.91 -1.65
C HIS A 24 -0.61 13.69 -0.57
N GLY A 25 0.55 13.13 -0.92
CA GLY A 25 1.62 12.82 0.02
C GLY A 25 1.34 11.61 0.90
N GLU A 26 0.22 10.91 0.67
CA GLU A 26 -0.13 9.70 1.40
C GLU A 26 -0.99 8.75 0.60
N VAL A 27 -0.87 7.44 0.88
CA VAL A 27 -1.73 6.40 0.32
C VAL A 27 -1.90 5.24 1.30
N VAL A 28 -3.08 4.63 1.34
CA VAL A 28 -3.30 3.33 1.98
C VAL A 28 -3.28 2.23 0.92
N THR A 29 -2.45 1.21 1.14
CA THR A 29 -2.26 0.10 0.21
C THR A 29 -2.43 -1.24 0.90
N PHE A 30 -2.93 -2.23 0.16
CA PHE A 30 -3.12 -3.60 0.62
C PHE A 30 -1.95 -4.50 0.19
N ARG A 31 -1.59 -5.44 1.07
CA ARG A 31 -0.66 -6.55 0.77
C ARG A 31 -1.19 -7.84 1.39
N VAL A 32 -1.08 -8.95 0.67
CA VAL A 32 -1.35 -10.28 1.21
C VAL A 32 -0.31 -10.63 2.28
N ASP A 33 0.97 -10.53 1.94
CA ASP A 33 2.05 -10.84 2.87
C ASP A 33 2.38 -9.67 3.81
N ASP A 34 2.67 -10.00 5.07
CA ASP A 34 3.22 -9.05 6.04
C ASP A 34 4.60 -8.50 5.59
N ARG A 35 4.92 -7.28 5.99
CA ARG A 35 6.19 -6.63 5.66
C ARG A 35 6.74 -5.80 6.81
N THR A 36 8.06 -5.60 6.77
CA THR A 36 8.73 -4.61 7.62
C THR A 36 8.22 -3.20 7.32
N THR A 37 8.00 -2.44 8.39
CA THR A 37 7.53 -1.05 8.42
C THR A 37 8.64 -0.10 8.89
N GLY A 38 8.49 1.20 8.63
CA GLY A 38 9.47 2.24 8.94
C GLY A 38 9.87 3.09 7.73
N ASP A 39 10.92 3.89 7.90
CA ASP A 39 11.41 4.82 6.87
C ASP A 39 12.12 4.04 5.75
N THR A 40 11.77 4.34 4.50
CA THR A 40 12.24 3.66 3.30
C THR A 40 12.02 4.54 2.06
N TRP A 41 11.98 3.93 0.87
CA TRP A 41 11.73 4.60 -0.40
C TRP A 41 10.80 3.79 -1.30
N TRP A 42 10.23 4.42 -2.31
CA TRP A 42 9.28 3.80 -3.23
C TRP A 42 9.75 3.81 -4.69
N ARG A 43 9.19 2.89 -5.47
CA ARG A 43 9.44 2.72 -6.91
C ARG A 43 8.22 2.15 -7.63
N GLU A 44 8.18 2.32 -8.94
CA GLU A 44 7.03 1.85 -9.76
C GLU A 44 7.09 0.35 -10.06
N SER A 45 8.29 -0.22 -10.15
CA SER A 45 8.49 -1.63 -10.51
C SER A 45 9.59 -2.28 -9.68
N ARG A 46 9.62 -3.62 -9.65
CA ARG A 46 10.57 -4.40 -8.84
C ARG A 46 12.05 -4.13 -9.16
N LEU A 47 12.36 -3.69 -10.38
CA LEU A 47 13.72 -3.33 -10.80
C LEU A 47 13.84 -1.84 -11.16
N GLY A 48 12.79 -1.07 -10.89
CA GLY A 48 12.74 0.36 -11.16
C GLY A 48 13.64 1.16 -10.23
N GLU A 49 13.96 2.37 -10.67
CA GLU A 49 14.71 3.35 -9.90
C GLU A 49 13.90 3.91 -8.74
N LYS A 50 14.61 4.50 -7.77
CA LYS A 50 14.00 5.20 -6.64
C LYS A 50 13.25 6.44 -7.14
N GLN A 51 11.99 6.56 -6.73
CA GLN A 51 11.12 7.69 -7.09
C GLN A 51 11.00 8.71 -5.95
N GLY A 52 11.03 8.26 -4.70
CA GLY A 52 10.99 9.15 -3.54
C GLY A 52 11.18 8.41 -2.22
N ASP A 53 11.45 9.18 -1.16
CA ASP A 53 11.48 8.66 0.21
C ASP A 53 10.06 8.61 0.79
N CYS A 54 9.80 7.63 1.64
CA CYS A 54 8.51 7.45 2.30
C CYS A 54 8.65 6.74 3.64
N ARG A 55 7.61 6.78 4.44
CA ARG A 55 7.47 5.99 5.66
C ARG A 55 6.27 5.05 5.51
N VAL A 56 6.45 3.79 5.92
CA VAL A 56 5.41 2.76 5.84
C VAL A 56 4.97 2.38 7.25
N GLU A 57 3.67 2.40 7.51
CA GLU A 57 3.07 2.01 8.80
C GLU A 57 1.95 1.01 8.55
N GLN A 58 1.96 -0.13 9.25
CA GLN A 58 0.83 -1.06 9.21
C GLN A 58 -0.30 -0.50 10.07
N ILE A 59 -1.51 -0.47 9.52
CA ILE A 59 -2.68 0.11 10.20
C ILE A 59 -3.74 -0.92 10.56
N ALA A 60 -3.87 -2.00 9.80
CA ALA A 60 -4.83 -3.07 10.07
C ALA A 60 -4.44 -4.39 9.40
N ALA A 61 -4.87 -5.52 9.97
CA ALA A 61 -5.07 -6.76 9.24
C ALA A 61 -6.55 -6.84 8.84
N VAL A 62 -6.85 -7.23 7.60
CA VAL A 62 -8.21 -7.17 7.02
C VAL A 62 -8.47 -8.33 6.07
N ASP A 63 -9.73 -8.71 5.96
CA ASP A 63 -10.26 -9.42 4.79
C ASP A 63 -10.58 -8.35 3.72
N PRO A 64 -9.91 -8.34 2.56
CA PRO A 64 -10.17 -7.32 1.54
C PRO A 64 -11.55 -7.49 0.87
N SER A 65 -12.23 -8.63 1.04
CA SER A 65 -13.60 -8.84 0.55
C SER A 65 -14.67 -8.21 1.45
N ASP A 66 -14.29 -7.75 2.64
CA ASP A 66 -15.17 -7.02 3.56
C ASP A 66 -15.16 -5.51 3.23
N ASP A 67 -16.24 -5.04 2.61
CA ASP A 67 -16.44 -3.63 2.28
C ASP A 67 -16.34 -2.71 3.50
N GLU A 68 -16.85 -3.13 4.66
CA GLU A 68 -16.84 -2.30 5.87
C GLU A 68 -15.43 -2.14 6.43
N ALA A 69 -14.56 -3.13 6.23
CA ALA A 69 -13.15 -3.07 6.62
C ALA A 69 -12.34 -2.09 5.75
N LEU A 70 -12.70 -1.94 4.46
CA LEU A 70 -12.00 -1.06 3.52
C LEU A 70 -12.58 0.36 3.46
N ALA A 71 -13.89 0.52 3.68
CA ALA A 71 -14.60 1.79 3.56
C ALA A 71 -13.93 2.97 4.31
N PRO A 72 -13.38 2.81 5.53
CA PRO A 72 -12.71 3.90 6.25
C PRO A 72 -11.47 4.45 5.54
N TYR A 73 -10.85 3.67 4.67
CA TYR A 73 -9.59 4.00 4.01
C TYR A 73 -9.73 4.31 2.52
N ARG A 74 -10.95 4.24 1.97
CA ARG A 74 -11.24 4.44 0.55
C ARG A 74 -10.71 5.79 0.02
N GLU A 75 -10.86 6.87 0.78
CA GLU A 75 -10.35 8.19 0.38
C GLU A 75 -8.81 8.26 0.34
N LEU A 76 -8.15 7.36 1.05
CA LEU A 76 -6.70 7.28 1.12
C LEU A 76 -6.12 6.28 0.13
N SER A 77 -6.94 5.44 -0.52
CA SER A 77 -6.43 4.43 -1.47
C SER A 77 -6.20 4.97 -2.88
N GLY A 78 -6.83 6.10 -3.21
CA GLY A 78 -6.82 6.70 -4.56
C GLY A 78 -7.97 6.23 -5.45
N PHE A 79 -8.74 5.23 -5.02
CA PHE A 79 -9.84 4.66 -5.81
C PHE A 79 -11.15 5.40 -5.54
N GLU A 80 -11.98 5.50 -6.57
CA GLU A 80 -13.28 6.19 -6.49
C GLU A 80 -14.24 5.47 -5.54
N THR A 81 -14.27 4.13 -5.61
CA THR A 81 -15.11 3.30 -4.75
C THR A 81 -14.32 2.18 -4.07
N VAL A 82 -14.91 1.57 -3.02
CA VAL A 82 -14.35 0.36 -2.39
C VAL A 82 -14.30 -0.79 -3.41
N GLY A 83 -15.31 -0.92 -4.26
CA GLY A 83 -15.35 -1.94 -5.31
C GLY A 83 -14.18 -1.83 -6.30
N ASP A 84 -13.87 -0.62 -6.76
CA ASP A 84 -12.71 -0.41 -7.65
C ASP A 84 -11.39 -0.79 -6.97
N TRP A 85 -11.28 -0.50 -5.67
CA TRP A 85 -10.11 -0.89 -4.89
C TRP A 85 -10.00 -2.41 -4.72
N GLN A 86 -11.10 -3.09 -4.44
CA GLN A 86 -11.16 -4.55 -4.36
C GLN A 86 -10.83 -5.20 -5.70
N ASP A 87 -11.30 -4.63 -6.81
CA ASP A 87 -11.00 -5.11 -8.16
C ASP A 87 -9.50 -4.99 -8.46
N ALA A 88 -8.87 -3.87 -8.11
CA ALA A 88 -7.42 -3.69 -8.22
C ALA A 88 -6.64 -4.67 -7.32
N ILE A 89 -7.11 -4.92 -6.09
CA ILE A 89 -6.52 -5.93 -5.20
C ILE A 89 -6.58 -7.31 -5.85
N ARG A 90 -7.74 -7.69 -6.40
CA ARG A 90 -7.92 -8.98 -7.07
C ARG A 90 -7.06 -9.11 -8.32
N GLU A 91 -6.96 -8.05 -9.13
CA GLU A 91 -6.13 -8.04 -10.34
C GLU A 91 -4.65 -8.21 -10.02
N LEU A 92 -4.15 -7.53 -8.98
CA LEU A 92 -2.75 -7.58 -8.58
C LEU A 92 -2.35 -8.90 -7.90
N ASN A 93 -3.23 -9.47 -7.09
CA ASN A 93 -2.91 -10.64 -6.27
C ASN A 93 -3.47 -11.96 -6.84
N GLY A 94 -4.42 -11.90 -7.79
CA GLY A 94 -5.11 -13.06 -8.35
C GLY A 94 -6.20 -13.67 -7.45
N ALA A 95 -6.27 -13.23 -6.19
CA ALA A 95 -7.22 -13.68 -5.18
C ALA A 95 -7.53 -12.54 -4.18
N MET A 96 -8.53 -12.78 -3.32
CA MET A 96 -8.96 -11.87 -2.24
C MET A 96 -8.63 -12.49 -0.88
N ASP A 97 -7.42 -12.98 -0.72
CA ASP A 97 -6.96 -13.56 0.54
C ASP A 97 -6.84 -12.47 1.62
N GLU A 98 -6.98 -12.85 2.89
CA GLU A 98 -6.71 -11.96 4.02
C GLU A 98 -5.30 -11.36 3.92
N GLY A 99 -5.15 -10.14 4.42
CA GLY A 99 -3.87 -9.45 4.38
C GLY A 99 -3.84 -8.22 5.28
N HIS A 100 -3.07 -7.24 4.85
CA HIS A 100 -2.65 -6.13 5.68
C HIS A 100 -2.78 -4.81 4.92
N LEU A 101 -3.33 -3.80 5.61
CA LEU A 101 -3.33 -2.42 5.15
C LEU A 101 -2.13 -1.69 5.72
N TYR A 102 -1.48 -0.92 4.85
CA TYR A 102 -0.37 -0.04 5.19
C TYR A 102 -0.67 1.38 4.76
N ARG A 103 -0.47 2.34 5.66
CA ARG A 103 -0.38 3.75 5.31
C ARG A 103 1.05 4.06 4.90
N VAL A 104 1.20 4.76 3.79
CA VAL A 104 2.49 5.19 3.25
C VAL A 104 2.43 6.69 3.09
N THR A 105 3.37 7.42 3.69
CA THR A 105 3.46 8.88 3.62
C THR A 105 4.79 9.29 3.00
N THR A 106 4.81 10.29 2.13
CA THR A 106 6.05 10.89 1.64
C THR A 106 6.77 11.64 2.78
N VAL A 107 8.10 11.77 2.67
CA VAL A 107 8.96 12.47 3.66
C VAL A 107 9.63 13.67 3.02
#